data_AF-A0A7J7VDV4-F1
#
_entry.id   AF-A0A7J7VDV4-F1
#
_cell.length_a   1.000
_cell.length_b   1.000
_cell.length_c   1.000
_cell.angle_alpha   90.00
_cell.angle_beta   90.00
_cell.angle_gamma   90.00
#
_symmetry.space_group_name_H-M   'P 1'
#
loop_
_entity.id
_entity.type
_entity.pdbx_description
1 polymer ?
#
loop_
_entity_poly.entity_id
_entity_poly.type
_entity_poly.pdbx_seq_one_letter_code
_entity_poly.pdbx_strand_id
1 'polypeptide(L)'
;MAAVLQRIERLSSRVVRVLGCNPGPMTLQGTNTYLVGTGSRVLYTPGHTDDHMALLLEEENALFSGDCILGEGTTVFEDLYDYMNSLKELLKIKADIIYPGHGPVIHNAEAKIQEYISHRNIREEQILSLLRDNFEKSFRVMELVKIIYKNTPEHLHKMAEHNISLHLRKLEKEGKIFSSMDPDKKWKANL
;
A
#
# COMPACT_ATOMS: atom_id res chain seq x y z
N MET A 1 -30.55 19.28 -6.16
CA MET A 1 -29.74 18.03 -6.20
C MET A 1 -28.28 18.41 -6.07
N ALA A 2 -27.48 17.67 -5.30
CA ALA A 2 -26.04 17.87 -5.27
C ALA A 2 -25.45 17.55 -6.67
N ALA A 3 -24.51 18.36 -7.15
CA ALA A 3 -23.84 18.10 -8.42
C ALA A 3 -23.08 16.76 -8.35
N VAL A 4 -23.17 15.96 -9.42
CA VAL A 4 -22.41 14.73 -9.56
C VAL A 4 -21.06 15.09 -10.15
N LEU A 5 -19.98 14.74 -9.44
CA LEU A 5 -18.60 14.97 -9.90
C LEU A 5 -17.98 13.64 -10.33
N GLN A 6 -17.32 13.62 -11.48
CA GLN A 6 -16.48 12.47 -11.85
C GLN A 6 -15.24 12.42 -10.96
N ARG A 7 -14.79 11.19 -10.66
CA ARG A 7 -13.61 10.93 -9.81
C ARG A 7 -12.35 11.56 -10.39
N ILE A 8 -12.23 11.57 -11.71
CA ILE A 8 -11.19 12.27 -12.47
C ILE A 8 -11.89 13.04 -13.58
N GLU A 9 -11.66 14.34 -13.67
CA GLU A 9 -12.25 15.20 -14.70
C GLU A 9 -11.19 16.17 -15.25
N ARG A 10 -10.99 16.16 -16.57
CA ARG A 10 -10.16 17.17 -17.24
C ARG A 10 -10.99 18.45 -17.43
N LEU A 11 -10.69 19.47 -16.64
CA LEU A 11 -11.39 20.76 -16.66
C LEU A 11 -10.87 21.70 -17.75
N SER A 12 -9.60 21.55 -18.16
CA SER A 12 -9.00 22.29 -19.26
C SER A 12 -7.81 21.54 -19.89
N SER A 13 -7.17 22.16 -20.89
CA SER A 13 -5.92 21.63 -21.46
C SER A 13 -4.80 21.49 -20.43
N ARG A 14 -4.87 22.22 -19.30
CA ARG A 14 -3.84 22.24 -18.26
C ARG A 14 -4.32 21.81 -16.88
N VAL A 15 -5.62 21.60 -16.67
CA VAL A 15 -6.18 21.36 -15.34
C VAL A 15 -6.96 20.05 -15.35
N VAL A 16 -6.52 19.11 -14.52
CA VAL A 16 -7.25 17.88 -14.19
C VAL A 16 -7.64 17.94 -12.72
N ARG A 17 -8.92 17.78 -12.43
CA ARG A 17 -9.44 17.64 -11.07
C ARG A 17 -9.54 16.16 -10.73
N VAL A 18 -9.00 15.79 -9.59
CA VAL A 18 -9.11 14.48 -8.99
C VAL A 18 -9.85 14.65 -7.67
N LEU A 19 -10.97 13.96 -7.54
CA LEU A 19 -11.77 13.99 -6.33
C LEU A 19 -11.16 13.03 -5.31
N GLY A 20 -10.71 13.56 -4.18
CA GLY A 20 -10.32 12.79 -3.01
C GLY A 20 -11.52 12.03 -2.48
N CYS A 21 -11.31 10.77 -2.12
CA CYS A 21 -12.39 9.85 -1.78
C CYS A 21 -12.84 9.96 -0.32
N ASN A 22 -12.95 11.19 0.16
CA ASN A 22 -13.28 11.54 1.54
C ASN A 22 -14.54 12.41 1.60
N PRO A 23 -15.71 11.96 1.09
CA PRO A 23 -16.94 12.74 1.16
C PRO A 23 -17.40 12.93 2.61
N GLY A 24 -18.06 14.05 2.89
CA GLY A 24 -18.47 14.37 4.25
C GLY A 24 -19.10 15.76 4.36
N PRO A 25 -19.60 16.14 5.55
CA PRO A 25 -20.29 17.43 5.73
C PRO A 25 -19.44 18.65 5.35
N MET A 26 -18.13 18.55 5.52
CA MET A 26 -17.18 19.64 5.23
C MET A 26 -16.40 19.46 3.93
N THR A 27 -16.44 18.27 3.32
CA THR A 27 -15.72 17.92 2.08
C THR A 27 -16.66 17.66 0.91
N LEU A 28 -17.98 17.72 1.14
CA LEU A 28 -19.04 17.49 0.15
C LEU A 28 -18.86 16.15 -0.56
N GLN A 29 -18.70 16.14 -1.88
CA GLN A 29 -18.45 14.94 -2.68
C GLN A 29 -17.02 14.39 -2.47
N GLY A 30 -16.12 15.17 -1.90
CA GLY A 30 -14.70 14.85 -1.71
C GLY A 30 -13.79 16.08 -1.86
N THR A 31 -12.56 16.00 -1.35
CA THR A 31 -11.56 17.06 -1.54
C THR A 31 -11.20 17.18 -3.02
N ASN A 32 -11.31 18.38 -3.61
CA ASN A 32 -10.82 18.59 -4.98
C ASN A 32 -9.31 18.79 -4.98
N THR A 33 -8.58 17.85 -5.57
CA THR A 33 -7.14 17.96 -5.83
C THR A 33 -6.93 18.31 -7.30
N TYR A 34 -6.09 19.31 -7.60
CA TYR A 34 -5.87 19.77 -8.96
C TYR A 34 -4.46 19.45 -9.42
N LEU A 35 -4.36 18.81 -10.58
CA LEU A 35 -3.13 18.74 -11.36
C LEU A 35 -3.14 19.87 -12.36
N VAL A 36 -2.12 20.73 -12.27
CA VAL A 36 -1.93 21.87 -13.15
C VAL A 36 -0.65 21.66 -13.93
N GLY A 37 -0.76 21.48 -15.24
CA GLY A 37 0.37 21.16 -16.11
C GLY A 37 -0.08 20.65 -17.47
N THR A 38 0.85 20.53 -18.40
CA THR A 38 0.59 20.03 -19.76
C THR A 38 0.80 18.51 -19.88
N GLY A 39 1.61 17.91 -19.02
CA GLY A 39 1.95 16.48 -18.96
C GLY A 39 1.59 15.86 -17.61
N SER A 40 0.34 15.97 -17.19
CA SER A 40 -0.10 15.30 -15.95
C SER A 40 -0.75 13.94 -16.25
N ARG A 41 -0.25 12.90 -15.59
CA ARG A 41 -0.82 11.54 -15.65
C ARG A 41 -1.30 11.10 -14.29
N VAL A 42 -2.58 10.71 -14.21
CA VAL A 42 -3.14 10.07 -13.03
C VAL A 42 -2.78 8.58 -13.05
N LEU A 43 -2.25 8.09 -11.94
CA LEU A 43 -1.81 6.71 -11.75
C LEU A 43 -2.71 6.08 -10.68
N TYR A 44 -3.47 5.07 -11.08
CA TYR A 44 -4.23 4.27 -10.12
C TYR A 44 -3.26 3.36 -9.36
N THR A 45 -3.13 3.58 -8.05
CA THR A 45 -2.14 2.91 -7.19
C THR A 45 -2.81 2.33 -5.94
N PRO A 46 -3.73 1.36 -6.10
CA PRO A 46 -4.47 0.78 -5.00
C PRO A 46 -3.56 0.07 -3.99
N GLY A 47 -4.11 -0.19 -2.81
CA GLY A 47 -3.48 -0.97 -1.76
C GLY A 47 -3.45 -0.22 -0.44
N HIS A 48 -3.04 1.06 -0.44
CA HIS A 48 -3.26 1.93 0.73
C HIS A 48 -4.75 2.01 1.03
N THR A 49 -5.53 2.38 0.01
CA THR A 49 -6.99 2.22 -0.09
C THR A 49 -7.32 1.61 -1.46
N ASP A 50 -8.55 1.09 -1.63
CA ASP A 50 -9.03 0.54 -2.91
C ASP A 50 -9.06 1.56 -4.07
N ASP A 51 -8.97 2.84 -3.75
CA ASP A 51 -9.13 3.95 -4.67
C ASP A 51 -7.97 4.94 -4.70
N HIS A 52 -6.86 4.56 -4.07
CA HIS A 52 -5.69 5.40 -3.98
C HIS A 52 -5.16 5.79 -5.37
N MET A 53 -4.79 7.06 -5.53
CA MET A 53 -4.23 7.62 -6.75
C MET A 53 -2.92 8.33 -6.45
N ALA A 54 -1.90 8.04 -7.26
CA ALA A 54 -0.68 8.84 -7.36
C ALA A 54 -0.73 9.67 -8.64
N LEU A 55 0.08 10.72 -8.71
CA LEU A 55 0.07 11.63 -9.84
C LEU A 55 1.50 11.86 -10.34
N LEU A 56 1.71 11.76 -11.64
CA LEU A 56 2.98 12.08 -12.28
C LEU A 56 2.87 13.46 -12.91
N LEU A 57 3.79 14.34 -12.52
CA LEU A 57 4.08 15.58 -13.25
C LEU A 57 5.23 15.27 -14.20
N GLU A 58 4.91 15.04 -15.48
CA GLU A 58 5.88 14.59 -16.49
C GLU A 58 6.96 15.66 -16.74
N GLU A 59 6.63 16.94 -16.63
CA GLU A 59 7.58 18.04 -16.83
C GLU A 59 8.74 18.04 -15.83
N GLU A 60 8.53 17.50 -14.63
CA GLU A 60 9.53 17.39 -13.57
C GLU A 60 9.94 15.94 -13.28
N ASN A 61 9.38 14.97 -14.00
CA ASN A 61 9.49 13.55 -13.69
C ASN A 61 9.25 13.28 -12.19
N ALA A 62 8.24 13.95 -11.63
CA ALA A 62 7.98 14.02 -10.20
C ALA A 62 6.69 13.28 -9.82
N LEU A 63 6.74 12.50 -8.76
CA LEU A 63 5.60 11.72 -8.27
C LEU A 63 4.96 12.37 -7.05
N PHE A 64 3.67 12.68 -7.12
CA PHE A 64 2.84 12.96 -5.95
C PHE A 64 2.26 11.63 -5.45
N SER A 65 2.84 11.08 -4.39
CA SER A 65 2.54 9.70 -3.96
C SER A 65 1.34 9.57 -3.03
N GLY A 66 0.79 10.67 -2.51
CA GLY A 66 -0.22 10.61 -1.47
C GLY A 66 0.29 9.81 -0.26
N ASP A 67 -0.52 8.87 0.22
CA ASP A 67 -0.19 8.03 1.37
C ASP A 67 0.41 6.66 0.98
N CYS A 68 0.61 6.42 -0.33
CA CYS A 68 1.29 5.22 -0.80
C CYS A 68 2.78 5.21 -0.45
N ILE A 69 3.44 6.37 -0.47
CA ILE A 69 4.85 6.53 -0.06
C ILE A 69 4.95 7.81 0.77
N LEU A 70 5.48 7.70 1.99
CA LEU A 70 5.65 8.83 2.92
C LEU A 70 7.11 9.27 2.96
N GLY A 71 7.35 10.55 3.26
CA GLY A 71 8.69 11.12 3.38
C GLY A 71 9.52 10.51 4.51
N GLU A 72 8.86 10.11 5.59
CA GLU A 72 9.46 9.49 6.77
C GLU A 72 8.64 8.28 7.23
N GLY A 73 9.33 7.30 7.81
CA GLY A 73 8.71 6.10 8.34
C GLY A 73 8.05 5.22 7.27
N THR A 74 6.93 4.61 7.65
CA THR A 74 6.20 3.64 6.81
C THR A 74 4.71 3.94 6.83
N THR A 75 3.99 3.51 5.80
CA THR A 75 2.53 3.69 5.69
C THR A 75 1.74 2.43 6.07
N VAL A 76 0.44 2.61 6.29
CA VAL A 76 -0.57 1.54 6.44
C VAL A 76 -1.22 1.23 5.09
N PHE A 77 -1.89 0.08 4.98
CA PHE A 77 -2.57 -0.32 3.74
C PHE A 77 -3.66 -1.36 4.02
N GLU A 78 -4.71 -1.34 3.23
CA GLU A 78 -5.84 -2.28 3.29
C GLU A 78 -5.50 -3.64 2.65
N ASP A 79 -4.73 -3.61 1.55
CA ASP A 79 -4.33 -4.80 0.80
C ASP A 79 -2.86 -4.76 0.39
N LEU A 80 -2.06 -5.70 0.92
CA LEU A 80 -0.62 -5.76 0.64
C LEU A 80 -0.31 -6.21 -0.79
N TYR A 81 -1.16 -7.04 -1.42
CA TYR A 81 -0.90 -7.53 -2.77
C TYR A 81 -0.97 -6.38 -3.76
N ASP A 82 -2.06 -5.62 -3.73
CA ASP A 82 -2.27 -4.46 -4.58
C ASP A 82 -1.24 -3.37 -4.27
N TYR A 83 -0.95 -3.12 -2.98
CA TYR A 83 0.06 -2.16 -2.56
C TYR A 83 1.45 -2.48 -3.12
N MET A 84 1.89 -3.74 -3.05
CA MET A 84 3.19 -4.16 -3.59
C MET A 84 3.24 -4.08 -5.12
N ASN A 85 2.12 -4.32 -5.81
CA ASN A 85 2.04 -4.11 -7.25
C ASN A 85 2.11 -2.63 -7.61
N SER A 86 1.40 -1.76 -6.88
CA SER A 86 1.48 -0.31 -7.01
C SER A 86 2.91 0.20 -6.85
N LEU A 87 3.64 -0.25 -5.82
CA LEU A 87 5.06 0.12 -5.65
C LEU A 87 5.92 -0.32 -6.83
N LYS A 88 5.70 -1.52 -7.39
CA LYS A 88 6.42 -2.00 -8.58
C LYS A 88 6.08 -1.17 -9.82
N GLU A 89 4.83 -0.78 -10.02
CA GLU A 89 4.46 0.10 -11.13
C GLU A 89 5.08 1.49 -10.98
N LEU A 90 5.07 2.06 -9.78
CA LEU A 90 5.72 3.34 -9.49
C LEU A 90 7.23 3.28 -9.72
N LEU A 91 7.88 2.16 -9.37
CA LEU A 91 9.31 1.95 -9.62
C LEU A 91 9.66 1.99 -11.11
N LYS A 92 8.78 1.48 -11.99
CA LYS A 92 9.01 1.50 -13.45
C LYS A 92 9.03 2.90 -14.05
N ILE A 93 8.39 3.88 -13.38
CA ILE A 93 8.33 5.27 -13.84
C ILE A 93 9.72 5.91 -13.80
N LYS A 94 10.58 5.47 -12.87
CA LYS A 94 11.91 6.06 -12.63
C LYS A 94 11.81 7.57 -12.39
N ALA A 95 10.85 7.97 -11.55
CA ALA A 95 10.70 9.34 -11.09
C ALA A 95 12.00 9.80 -10.41
N ASP A 96 12.35 11.07 -10.55
CA ASP A 96 13.54 11.64 -9.89
C ASP A 96 13.24 11.99 -8.43
N ILE A 97 12.03 12.50 -8.18
CA ILE A 97 11.60 13.05 -6.88
C ILE A 97 10.18 12.59 -6.53
N ILE A 98 9.91 12.42 -5.23
CA ILE A 98 8.56 12.16 -4.71
C ILE A 98 8.14 13.27 -3.76
N TYR A 99 6.95 13.81 -3.99
CA TYR A 99 6.22 14.71 -3.11
C TYR A 99 5.16 13.89 -2.34
N PRO A 100 5.46 13.46 -1.10
CA PRO A 100 4.54 12.62 -0.35
C PRO A 100 3.37 13.41 0.24
N GLY A 101 2.29 12.72 0.59
CA GLY A 101 1.17 13.30 1.33
C GLY A 101 1.59 13.75 2.74
N HIS A 102 2.57 13.05 3.33
CA HIS A 102 3.12 13.36 4.65
C HIS A 102 4.65 13.22 4.69
N GLY A 103 5.27 14.04 5.53
CA GLY A 103 6.73 14.06 5.71
C GLY A 103 7.48 14.90 4.67
N PRO A 104 8.81 14.89 4.70
CA PRO A 104 9.66 15.68 3.81
C PRO A 104 9.67 15.15 2.38
N VAL A 105 10.13 15.99 1.45
CA VAL A 105 10.34 15.62 0.05
C VAL A 105 11.41 14.54 -0.08
N ILE A 106 11.21 13.59 -0.99
CA ILE A 106 12.13 12.47 -1.24
C ILE A 106 12.90 12.74 -2.54
N HIS A 107 14.18 13.05 -2.42
CA HIS A 107 15.05 13.36 -3.56
C HIS A 107 15.69 12.13 -4.23
N ASN A 108 15.51 10.93 -3.67
CA ASN A 108 15.92 9.68 -4.28
C ASN A 108 14.74 8.71 -4.28
N ALA A 109 13.87 8.88 -5.28
CA ALA A 109 12.62 8.13 -5.39
C ALA A 109 12.86 6.62 -5.48
N GLU A 110 13.80 6.19 -6.34
CA GLU A 110 14.12 4.77 -6.54
C GLU A 110 14.52 4.10 -5.23
N ALA A 111 15.47 4.71 -4.49
CA ALA A 111 15.93 4.15 -3.22
C ALA A 111 14.78 4.03 -2.21
N LYS A 112 13.91 5.03 -2.12
CA LYS A 112 12.77 5.01 -1.19
C LYS A 112 11.73 3.94 -1.55
N ILE A 113 11.42 3.78 -2.83
CA ILE A 113 10.48 2.74 -3.29
C ILE A 113 11.08 1.35 -3.03
N GLN A 114 12.37 1.15 -3.32
CA GLN A 114 13.07 -0.11 -3.05
C GLN A 114 13.15 -0.41 -1.56
N GLU A 115 13.37 0.59 -0.70
CA GLU A 115 13.32 0.45 0.76
C GLU A 115 11.96 -0.08 1.21
N TYR A 116 10.86 0.51 0.69
CA TYR A 116 9.50 0.08 0.98
C TYR A 116 9.24 -1.37 0.54
N ILE A 117 9.63 -1.72 -0.70
CA ILE A 117 9.49 -3.09 -1.23
C ILE A 117 10.29 -4.09 -0.39
N SER A 118 11.56 -3.77 -0.13
CA SER A 118 12.49 -4.63 0.63
C SER A 118 11.97 -4.89 2.05
N HIS A 119 11.52 -3.85 2.75
CA HIS A 119 10.98 -3.98 4.10
C HIS A 119 9.80 -4.97 4.18
N ARG A 120 8.91 -4.99 3.17
CA ARG A 120 7.81 -5.95 3.10
C ARG A 120 8.26 -7.35 2.69
N ASN A 121 9.19 -7.45 1.74
CA ASN A 121 9.71 -8.75 1.30
C ASN A 121 10.48 -9.47 2.42
N ILE A 122 11.24 -8.75 3.25
CA ILE A 122 11.92 -9.32 4.43
C ILE A 122 10.89 -9.96 5.36
N ARG A 123 9.78 -9.27 5.63
CA ARG A 123 8.70 -9.81 6.47
C ARG A 123 8.04 -11.02 5.85
N GLU A 124 7.75 -10.97 4.55
CA GLU A 124 7.16 -12.08 3.82
C GLU A 124 8.04 -13.32 3.85
N GLU A 125 9.35 -13.17 3.66
CA GLU A 125 10.30 -14.28 3.71
C GLU A 125 10.38 -14.90 5.11
N GLN A 126 10.33 -14.09 6.18
CA GLN A 126 10.26 -14.61 7.56
C GLN A 126 9.02 -15.50 7.77
N ILE A 127 7.86 -15.09 7.23
CA ILE A 127 6.61 -15.87 7.33
C ILE A 127 6.73 -17.16 6.52
N LEU A 128 7.17 -17.07 5.26
CA LEU A 128 7.32 -18.22 4.38
C LEU A 128 8.35 -19.22 4.91
N SER A 129 9.50 -18.76 5.41
CA SER A 129 10.50 -19.60 6.04
C SER A 129 9.92 -20.37 7.22
N LEU A 130 9.20 -19.69 8.12
CA LEU A 130 8.58 -20.32 9.28
C LEU A 130 7.55 -21.39 8.88
N LEU A 131 6.71 -21.10 7.88
CA LEU A 131 5.70 -22.05 7.39
C LEU A 131 6.32 -23.24 6.65
N ARG A 132 7.38 -23.04 5.85
CA ARG A 132 8.10 -24.12 5.15
C ARG A 132 8.85 -25.03 6.13
N ASP A 133 9.55 -24.45 7.11
CA ASP A 133 10.28 -25.20 8.14
C ASP A 133 9.33 -26.02 9.04
N ASN A 134 8.04 -25.65 9.06
CA ASN A 134 6.99 -26.35 9.79
C ASN A 134 5.90 -26.84 8.85
N PHE A 135 6.28 -27.40 7.70
CA PHE A 135 5.34 -27.74 6.63
C PHE A 135 4.15 -28.59 7.10
N GLU A 136 4.28 -29.45 8.11
CA GLU A 136 3.17 -30.27 8.61
C GLU A 136 2.17 -29.53 9.53
N LYS A 137 2.54 -28.36 10.04
CA LYS A 137 1.75 -27.60 11.01
C LYS A 137 0.94 -26.49 10.34
N SER A 138 -0.18 -26.15 10.97
CA SER A 138 -0.99 -24.98 10.65
C SER A 138 -0.97 -24.01 11.84
N PHE A 139 -0.87 -22.71 11.58
CA PHE A 139 -0.71 -21.68 12.61
C PHE A 139 -1.86 -20.69 12.62
N ARG A 140 -2.31 -20.29 13.82
CA ARG A 140 -3.11 -19.09 14.02
C ARG A 140 -2.22 -17.85 13.83
N VAL A 141 -2.82 -16.72 13.47
CA VAL A 141 -2.09 -15.46 13.27
C VAL A 141 -1.28 -15.07 14.53
N MET A 142 -1.89 -15.15 15.71
CA MET A 142 -1.21 -14.83 16.97
C MET A 142 -0.04 -15.76 17.33
N GLU A 143 -0.04 -17.00 16.84
CA GLU A 143 1.10 -17.91 17.02
C GLU A 143 2.27 -17.45 16.16
N LEU A 144 2.01 -17.05 14.90
CA LEU A 144 3.01 -16.46 14.02
C LEU A 144 3.55 -15.13 14.59
N VAL A 145 2.69 -14.29 15.15
CA VAL A 145 3.10 -13.03 15.82
C VAL A 145 4.10 -13.32 16.93
N LYS A 146 3.79 -14.25 17.84
CA LYS A 146 4.67 -14.58 18.98
C LYS A 146 6.04 -15.12 18.55
N ILE A 147 6.12 -15.78 17.40
CA ILE A 147 7.37 -16.31 16.86
C ILE A 147 8.17 -15.22 16.14
N ILE A 148 7.53 -14.48 15.22
CA ILE A 148 8.20 -13.51 14.34
C ILE A 148 8.51 -12.20 15.08
N TYR A 149 7.62 -11.75 15.96
CA TYR A 149 7.73 -10.51 16.74
C TYR A 149 8.19 -10.77 18.19
N LYS A 150 9.05 -11.76 18.42
CA LYS A 150 9.52 -12.18 19.74
C LYS A 150 10.03 -11.04 20.64
N ASN A 151 10.68 -10.03 20.05
CA ASN A 151 11.28 -8.89 20.76
C ASN A 151 10.39 -7.64 20.75
N THR A 152 9.15 -7.73 20.26
CA THR A 152 8.22 -6.61 20.20
C THR A 152 7.36 -6.56 21.47
N PRO A 153 7.20 -5.39 22.11
CA PRO A 153 6.34 -5.22 23.28
C PRO A 153 4.91 -5.72 23.06
N GLU A 154 4.32 -6.36 24.07
CA GLU A 154 3.00 -7.02 23.97
C GLU A 154 1.87 -6.06 23.58
N HIS A 155 1.94 -4.80 24.01
CA HIS A 155 0.96 -3.78 23.63
C HIS A 155 0.95 -3.48 22.11
N LEU A 156 2.02 -3.81 21.38
CA LEU A 156 2.10 -3.68 19.92
C LEU A 156 1.70 -4.96 19.18
N HIS A 157 1.39 -6.06 19.89
CA HIS A 157 1.08 -7.35 19.24
C HIS A 157 -0.18 -7.29 18.39
N LYS A 158 -1.17 -6.47 18.74
CA LYS A 158 -2.37 -6.28 17.90
C LYS A 158 -2.04 -5.64 16.54
N MET A 159 -1.10 -4.68 16.52
CA MET A 159 -0.64 -4.08 15.27
C MET A 159 0.18 -5.08 14.46
N ALA A 160 1.01 -5.87 15.13
CA ALA A 160 1.76 -6.96 14.51
C ALA A 160 0.84 -8.03 13.92
N GLU A 161 -0.22 -8.41 14.62
CA GLU A 161 -1.26 -9.34 14.15
C GLU A 161 -1.95 -8.83 12.89
N HIS A 162 -2.32 -7.55 12.87
CA HIS A 162 -2.87 -6.93 11.67
C HIS A 162 -1.89 -6.97 10.50
N ASN A 163 -0.62 -6.64 10.74
CA ASN A 163 0.42 -6.72 9.72
C ASN A 163 0.63 -8.15 9.19
N ILE A 164 0.74 -9.16 10.05
CA ILE A 164 0.85 -10.56 9.62
C ILE A 164 -0.38 -10.98 8.82
N SER A 165 -1.58 -10.55 9.22
CA SER A 165 -2.82 -10.86 8.49
C SER A 165 -2.81 -10.31 7.06
N LEU A 166 -2.24 -9.12 6.84
CA LEU A 166 -2.04 -8.55 5.50
C LEU A 166 -1.08 -9.38 4.65
N HIS A 167 0.04 -9.82 5.24
CA HIS A 167 0.99 -10.71 4.56
C HIS A 167 0.38 -12.07 4.19
N LEU A 168 -0.35 -12.70 5.12
CA LEU A 168 -0.99 -13.98 4.88
C LEU A 168 -2.03 -13.90 3.75
N ARG A 169 -2.86 -12.85 3.73
CA ARG A 169 -3.82 -12.61 2.64
C ARG A 169 -3.13 -12.43 1.28
N LYS A 170 -2.01 -11.71 1.22
CA LYS A 170 -1.21 -11.59 -0.02
C LYS A 170 -0.68 -12.96 -0.45
N LEU A 171 -0.07 -13.72 0.47
CA LEU A 171 0.48 -15.04 0.18
C LEU A 171 -0.59 -16.04 -0.27
N GLU A 172 -1.81 -15.94 0.27
CA GLU A 172 -2.98 -16.71 -0.15
C GLU A 172 -3.39 -16.37 -1.58
N LYS A 173 -3.52 -15.07 -1.89
CA LYS A 173 -3.82 -14.57 -3.25
C LYS A 173 -2.78 -15.06 -4.27
N GLU A 174 -1.52 -15.18 -3.86
CA GLU A 174 -0.41 -15.71 -4.67
C GLU A 174 -0.36 -17.25 -4.72
N GLY A 175 -1.23 -17.95 -4.01
CA GLY A 175 -1.28 -19.41 -3.98
C GLY A 175 -0.09 -20.06 -3.24
N LYS A 176 0.68 -19.31 -2.46
CA LYS A 176 1.85 -19.82 -1.72
C LYS A 176 1.49 -20.51 -0.40
N ILE A 177 0.33 -20.18 0.15
CA ILE A 177 -0.18 -20.75 1.41
C ILE A 177 -1.69 -20.98 1.29
N PHE A 178 -2.23 -21.83 2.15
CA PHE A 178 -3.67 -22.03 2.30
C PHE A 178 -4.13 -21.72 3.71
N SER A 179 -5.41 -21.40 3.83
CA SER A 179 -6.08 -21.29 5.11
C SER A 179 -7.21 -22.30 5.29
N SER A 180 -7.50 -22.65 6.54
CA SER A 180 -8.69 -23.45 6.87
C SER A 180 -9.97 -22.60 6.82
N MET A 181 -11.10 -23.26 6.54
CA MET A 181 -12.43 -22.61 6.52
C MET A 181 -13.11 -22.56 7.90
N ASP A 182 -12.45 -23.03 8.96
CA ASP A 182 -13.02 -23.05 10.30
C ASP A 182 -12.97 -21.67 10.99
N PRO A 183 -13.77 -21.44 12.05
CA PRO A 183 -13.80 -20.16 12.78
C PRO A 183 -12.46 -19.75 13.39
N ASP A 184 -11.55 -20.72 13.56
CA ASP A 184 -10.24 -20.57 14.15
C ASP A 184 -9.15 -20.60 13.05
N LYS A 185 -9.37 -19.80 12.00
CA LYS A 185 -8.61 -19.76 10.74
C LYS A 185 -7.09 -19.97 10.96
N LYS A 186 -6.58 -21.11 10.46
CA LYS A 186 -5.16 -21.46 10.51
C LYS A 186 -4.54 -21.44 9.13
N TRP A 187 -3.24 -21.17 9.08
CA TRP A 187 -2.47 -20.99 7.86
C TRP A 187 -1.37 -22.04 7.75
N LYS A 188 -1.19 -22.62 6.55
CA LYS A 188 -0.21 -23.66 6.24
C LYS A 188 0.44 -23.39 4.88
N ALA A 189 1.70 -23.79 4.71
CA ALA A 189 2.38 -23.70 3.41
C ALA A 189 1.66 -24.54 2.33
N ASN A 190 1.66 -24.05 1.09
CA ASN A 190 1.30 -24.83 -0.09
C ASN A 190 2.56 -25.48 -0.68
N LEU A 191 2.45 -26.71 -1.20
CA LEU A 191 3.54 -27.45 -1.86
C LEU A 191 3.86 -26.86 -3.24
#